data_AF-A0A1J3ITA5-F1
#
_entry.id   AF-A0A1J3ITA5-F1
#
_cell.length_a   1.000
_cell.length_b   1.000
_cell.length_c   1.000
_cell.angle_alpha   90.00
_cell.angle_beta   90.00
_cell.angle_gamma   90.00
#
_symmetry.space_group_name_H-M   'P 1'
#
loop_
_entity.id
_entity.type
_entity.pdbx_description
1 polymer ?
#
loop_
_entity_poly.entity_id
_entity_poly.type
_entity_poly.pdbx_seq_one_letter_code
_entity_poly.pdbx_strand_id
1 'polypeptide(L)'
;PSQRYSGDDKLARLKHKDWLAPNEVLKIFENVKDPSFLLPAYQHYSKRKDYQPTESLYALLINKFGQAKMFDEIEEVMRTVNLEKRCRFSEEFFYNLMKIYGNLAGRINRAIEILFGMPDFGCWPSAK
;
A
#
# COMPACT_ATOMS: atom_id res chain seq x y z
N PRO A 1 19.14 -15.25 -24.50
CA PRO A 1 19.43 -13.80 -24.36
C PRO A 1 18.22 -13.06 -23.78
N SER A 2 18.11 -13.15 -22.45
CA SER A 2 17.54 -12.18 -21.51
C SER A 2 16.61 -11.08 -22.05
N GLN A 3 15.30 -11.37 -22.12
CA GLN A 3 14.27 -10.36 -21.89
C GLN A 3 14.03 -10.26 -20.37
N ARG A 4 14.78 -9.38 -19.72
CA ARG A 4 14.44 -8.86 -18.39
C ARG A 4 14.50 -7.34 -18.48
N TYR A 5 13.84 -6.66 -17.54
CA TYR A 5 13.93 -5.20 -17.32
C TYR A 5 12.97 -4.32 -18.13
N SER A 6 11.67 -4.41 -17.83
CA SER A 6 10.72 -3.30 -18.06
C SER A 6 10.22 -2.68 -16.76
N GLY A 7 10.44 -3.33 -15.60
CA GLY A 7 10.06 -2.80 -14.28
C GLY A 7 11.08 -1.83 -13.69
N ASP A 8 12.38 -2.10 -13.90
CA ASP A 8 13.47 -1.35 -13.26
C ASP A 8 13.55 0.11 -13.70
N ASP A 9 13.24 0.39 -14.97
CA ASP A 9 13.32 1.74 -15.54
C ASP A 9 12.28 2.71 -14.93
N LYS A 10 11.07 2.22 -14.65
CA LYS A 10 10.03 3.04 -13.99
C LYS A 10 10.32 3.26 -12.52
N LEU A 11 10.88 2.25 -11.84
CA LEU A 11 11.35 2.40 -10.45
C LEU A 11 12.55 3.33 -10.34
N ALA A 12 13.36 3.44 -11.39
CA ALA A 12 14.47 4.40 -11.43
C ALA A 12 13.98 5.84 -11.24
N ARG A 13 12.78 6.20 -11.75
CA ARG A 13 12.20 7.55 -11.55
C ARG A 13 12.04 7.91 -10.07
N LEU A 14 11.82 6.95 -9.17
CA LEU A 14 11.74 7.22 -7.72
C LEU A 14 13.06 7.72 -7.14
N LYS A 15 14.19 7.45 -7.81
CA LYS A 15 15.55 7.88 -7.40
C LYS A 15 15.94 9.25 -7.96
N HIS A 16 15.18 9.78 -8.93
CA HIS A 16 15.46 11.07 -9.55
C HIS A 16 15.05 12.22 -8.64
N LYS A 17 15.69 13.39 -8.77
CA LYS A 17 15.38 14.56 -7.93
C LYS A 17 14.13 15.33 -8.36
N ASP A 18 13.57 14.99 -9.51
CA ASP A 18 12.37 15.64 -10.04
C ASP A 18 11.16 15.33 -9.17
N TRP A 19 10.31 16.32 -8.96
CA TRP A 19 9.06 16.16 -8.23
C TRP A 19 8.15 15.16 -8.96
N LEU A 20 7.54 14.24 -8.22
CA LEU A 20 6.55 13.29 -8.73
C LEU A 20 5.16 13.64 -8.21
N ALA A 21 4.24 13.94 -9.13
CA ALA A 21 2.84 14.11 -8.74
C ALA A 21 2.24 12.77 -8.26
N PRO A 22 1.24 12.78 -7.36
CA PRO A 22 0.66 11.55 -6.79
C PRO A 22 0.19 10.54 -7.85
N ASN A 23 -0.36 11.01 -8.98
CA ASN A 23 -0.78 10.17 -10.09
C ASN A 23 0.39 9.49 -10.83
N GLU A 24 1.54 10.15 -10.92
CA GLU A 24 2.76 9.55 -11.50
C GLU A 24 3.31 8.46 -10.59
N VAL A 25 3.30 8.71 -9.29
CA VAL A 25 3.68 7.72 -8.27
C VAL A 25 2.78 6.48 -8.41
N LEU A 26 1.46 6.66 -8.43
CA LEU A 26 0.51 5.57 -8.62
C LEU A 26 0.81 4.77 -9.89
N LYS A 27 1.03 5.45 -11.02
CA LYS A 27 1.40 4.80 -12.29
C LYS A 27 2.69 3.99 -12.16
N ILE A 28 3.71 4.49 -11.45
CA ILE A 28 4.95 3.74 -11.24
C ILE A 28 4.67 2.43 -10.49
N PHE A 29 3.98 2.49 -9.34
CA PHE A 29 3.68 1.31 -8.53
C PHE A 29 2.70 0.33 -9.23
N GLU A 30 1.76 0.84 -10.01
CA GLU A 30 0.83 0.03 -10.78
C GLU A 30 1.56 -0.82 -11.83
N ASN A 31 2.62 -0.27 -12.43
CA ASN A 31 3.42 -0.96 -13.45
C ASN A 31 4.46 -1.95 -12.89
N VAL A 32 4.67 -2.00 -11.58
CA VAL A 32 5.55 -3.00 -10.96
C VAL A 32 4.91 -4.39 -11.11
N LYS A 33 5.54 -5.28 -11.88
CA LYS A 33 5.00 -6.62 -12.15
C LYS A 33 5.27 -7.62 -11.04
N ASP A 34 6.47 -7.57 -10.47
CA ASP A 34 6.89 -8.45 -9.40
C ASP A 34 6.65 -7.75 -8.05
N PRO A 35 5.70 -8.26 -7.24
CA PRO A 35 5.32 -7.64 -5.96
C PRO A 35 6.46 -7.50 -4.95
N SER A 36 7.54 -8.30 -5.08
CA SER A 36 8.70 -8.22 -4.17
C SER A 36 9.43 -6.87 -4.24
N PHE A 37 9.30 -6.13 -5.35
CA PHE A 37 9.89 -4.79 -5.47
C PHE A 37 9.03 -3.66 -4.89
N LEU A 38 7.76 -3.91 -4.56
CA LEU A 38 6.84 -2.87 -4.12
C LEU A 38 7.26 -2.26 -2.78
N LEU A 39 7.62 -3.08 -1.79
CA LEU A 39 7.97 -2.58 -0.46
C LEU A 39 9.29 -1.79 -0.47
N PRO A 40 10.40 -2.27 -1.08
CA PRO A 40 11.61 -1.47 -1.23
C PRO A 40 11.38 -0.16 -2.00
N ALA A 41 10.56 -0.19 -3.05
CA ALA A 41 10.20 1.00 -3.81
C ALA A 41 9.41 2.01 -2.94
N TYR A 42 8.45 1.52 -2.16
CA TYR A 42 7.66 2.35 -1.23
C TYR A 42 8.54 2.97 -0.14
N GLN A 43 9.40 2.18 0.50
CA GLN A 43 10.36 2.66 1.51
C GLN A 43 11.36 3.68 0.95
N HIS A 44 11.65 3.63 -0.35
CA HIS A 44 12.44 4.66 -1.01
C HIS A 44 11.61 5.92 -1.26
N TYR A 45 10.40 5.78 -1.79
CA TYR A 45 9.47 6.89 -2.04
C TYR A 45 9.14 7.66 -0.76
N SER A 46 8.92 6.96 0.37
CA SER A 46 8.58 7.58 1.66
C SER A 46 9.67 8.49 2.24
N LYS A 47 10.91 8.37 1.76
CA LYS A 47 12.05 9.20 2.17
C LYS A 47 12.22 10.46 1.33
N ARG A 48 11.44 10.63 0.26
CA ARG A 48 11.56 11.79 -0.63
C ARG A 48 10.89 13.02 -0.01
N LYS A 49 11.35 14.21 -0.42
CA LYS A 49 10.81 15.49 0.06
C LYS A 49 9.38 15.75 -0.41
N ASP A 50 9.03 15.24 -1.58
CA ASP A 50 7.71 15.32 -2.21
C ASP A 50 6.81 14.13 -1.83
N TYR A 51 7.20 13.37 -0.79
CA TYR A 51 6.39 12.25 -0.30
C TYR A 51 5.02 12.74 0.18
N GLN A 52 4.00 12.30 -0.53
CA GLN A 52 2.61 12.55 -0.22
C GLN A 52 1.84 11.23 -0.24
N PRO A 53 1.68 10.57 0.93
CA PRO A 53 0.89 9.36 1.00
C PRO A 53 -0.57 9.63 0.67
N THR A 54 -1.19 8.72 -0.07
CA THR A 54 -2.60 8.78 -0.44
C THR A 54 -3.25 7.43 -0.19
N GLU A 55 -4.56 7.43 0.07
CA GLU A 55 -5.34 6.20 0.23
C GLU A 55 -5.19 5.30 -1.00
N SER A 56 -5.21 5.89 -2.20
CA SER A 56 -5.03 5.15 -3.45
C SER A 56 -3.68 4.43 -3.54
N LEU A 57 -2.59 5.03 -3.03
CA LEU A 57 -1.28 4.39 -3.01
C LEU A 57 -1.28 3.20 -2.07
N TYR A 58 -1.84 3.36 -0.87
CA TYR A 58 -1.96 2.28 0.10
C TYR A 58 -2.87 1.16 -0.40
N ALA A 59 -4.04 1.49 -0.96
CA ALA A 59 -4.97 0.53 -1.54
C ALA A 59 -4.29 -0.30 -2.64
N LEU A 60 -3.51 0.36 -3.52
CA LEU A 60 -2.73 -0.31 -4.56
C LEU A 60 -1.71 -1.29 -3.97
N LEU A 61 -0.93 -0.86 -2.97
CA LEU A 61 0.07 -1.70 -2.32
C LEU A 61 -0.57 -2.92 -1.65
N ILE A 62 -1.57 -2.73 -0.79
CA ILE A 62 -2.21 -3.84 -0.07
C ILE A 62 -2.90 -4.82 -1.03
N ASN A 63 -3.48 -4.33 -2.12
CA ASN A 63 -4.12 -5.20 -3.13
C ASN A 63 -3.10 -6.08 -3.84
N LYS A 64 -1.97 -5.50 -4.26
CA LYS A 64 -0.92 -6.25 -4.96
C LYS A 64 -0.24 -7.25 -4.03
N PHE A 65 0.04 -6.88 -2.78
CA PHE A 65 0.56 -7.81 -1.78
C PHE A 65 -0.45 -8.90 -1.43
N GLY A 66 -1.74 -8.56 -1.27
CA GLY A 66 -2.80 -9.53 -0.97
C GLY A 66 -2.96 -10.58 -2.07
N GLN A 67 -2.94 -10.17 -3.34
CA GLN A 67 -2.95 -11.09 -4.49
C GLN A 67 -1.71 -11.99 -4.54
N ALA A 68 -0.56 -11.46 -4.13
CA ALA A 68 0.70 -12.18 -4.06
C ALA A 68 0.86 -13.05 -2.78
N LYS A 69 -0.12 -12.99 -1.85
CA LYS A 69 -0.06 -13.63 -0.52
C LYS A 69 1.13 -13.16 0.33
N MET A 70 1.58 -11.93 0.11
CA MET A 70 2.69 -11.26 0.79
C MET A 70 2.14 -10.46 1.99
N PHE A 71 1.60 -11.17 2.99
CA PHE A 71 0.83 -10.54 4.07
C PHE A 71 1.70 -9.79 5.08
N ASP A 72 2.96 -10.17 5.23
CA ASP A 72 3.86 -9.51 6.17
C ASP A 72 4.28 -8.13 5.65
N GLU A 73 4.34 -7.96 4.33
CA GLU A 73 4.51 -6.66 3.68
C GLU A 73 3.29 -5.75 3.86
N ILE A 74 2.08 -6.31 3.93
CA ILE A 74 0.87 -5.54 4.28
C ILE A 74 0.98 -5.02 5.72
N GLU A 75 1.44 -5.85 6.66
CA GLU A 75 1.66 -5.43 8.04
C GLU A 75 2.72 -4.32 8.14
N GLU A 76 3.81 -4.42 7.36
CA GLU A 76 4.84 -3.39 7.28
C GLU A 76 4.26 -2.04 6.76
N VAL A 77 3.44 -2.08 5.71
CA VAL A 77 2.74 -0.88 5.20
C VAL A 77 1.81 -0.31 6.26
N MET A 78 0.98 -1.13 6.90
CA MET A 78 0.01 -0.68 7.91
C MET A 78 0.69 -0.12 9.16
N ARG A 79 1.83 -0.66 9.57
CA ARG A 79 2.64 -0.08 10.65
C ARG A 79 3.15 1.32 10.28
N THR A 80 3.55 1.55 9.03
CA THR A 80 3.96 2.89 8.57
C THR A 80 2.78 3.85 8.58
N VAL A 81 1.62 3.42 8.08
CA VAL A 81 0.36 4.18 8.09
C VAL A 81 -0.01 4.60 9.52
N ASN A 82 0.07 3.68 10.48
CA ASN A 82 -0.23 3.93 11.89
C ASN A 82 0.72 4.94 12.55
N LEU A 83 2.01 4.89 12.20
CA LEU A 83 3.02 5.79 12.76
C LEU A 83 2.92 7.20 12.18
N GLU A 84 2.68 7.31 10.87
CA GLU A 84 2.66 8.60 10.19
C GLU A 84 1.35 9.37 10.45
N LYS A 85 0.19 8.69 10.44
CA LYS A 85 -1.14 9.32 10.53
C LYS A 85 -1.35 10.50 9.57
N ARG A 86 -0.71 10.47 8.38
CA ARG A 86 -0.72 11.54 7.37
C ARG A 86 -1.79 11.37 6.29
N CYS A 87 -2.58 10.30 6.34
CA CYS A 87 -3.59 9.97 5.34
C CYS A 87 -4.94 9.70 6.02
N ARG A 88 -6.02 10.19 5.39
CA ARG A 88 -7.38 9.78 5.73
C ARG A 88 -7.73 8.55 4.91
N PHE A 89 -8.54 7.67 5.48
CA PHE A 89 -8.96 6.43 4.86
C PHE A 89 -10.47 6.34 4.85
N SER A 90 -11.02 5.92 3.72
CA SER A 90 -12.43 5.61 3.60
C SER A 90 -12.79 4.29 4.29
N GLU A 91 -14.08 4.10 4.54
CA GLU A 91 -14.62 2.81 4.97
C GLU A 91 -14.32 1.69 3.96
N GLU A 92 -14.33 2.01 2.66
CA GLU A 92 -14.06 1.05 1.58
C GLU A 92 -12.63 0.51 1.67
N PHE A 93 -11.66 1.36 2.01
CA PHE A 93 -10.28 0.94 2.24
C PHE A 93 -10.20 -0.10 3.37
N PHE A 94 -10.83 0.17 4.51
CA PHE A 94 -10.83 -0.77 5.64
C PHE A 94 -11.57 -2.05 5.32
N TYR A 95 -12.72 -1.97 4.63
CA TYR A 95 -13.44 -3.15 4.16
C TYR A 95 -12.56 -4.03 3.27
N ASN A 96 -11.84 -3.43 2.32
CA ASN A 96 -10.91 -4.15 1.46
C ASN A 96 -9.76 -4.80 2.26
N LEU A 97 -9.18 -4.08 3.21
CA LEU A 97 -8.12 -4.61 4.08
C LEU A 97 -8.61 -5.80 4.93
N MET A 98 -9.80 -5.69 5.53
CA MET A 98 -10.44 -6.77 6.28
C MET A 98 -10.72 -7.99 5.39
N LYS A 99 -11.20 -7.77 4.16
CA LYS A 99 -11.43 -8.84 3.18
C LYS A 99 -10.13 -9.57 2.82
N ILE A 100 -9.02 -8.84 2.65
CA ILE A 100 -7.71 -9.45 2.38
C ILE A 100 -7.28 -10.32 3.57
N TYR A 101 -7.32 -9.80 4.80
CA TYR A 101 -6.91 -10.57 5.97
C TYR A 101 -7.83 -11.76 6.25
N GLY A 102 -9.15 -11.57 6.20
CA GLY A 102 -10.12 -12.62 6.47
C GLY A 102 -10.11 -13.70 5.37
N ASN A 103 -10.27 -13.31 4.11
CA ASN A 103 -10.56 -14.26 3.04
C ASN A 103 -9.29 -14.79 2.35
N LEU A 104 -8.27 -13.96 2.17
CA LEU A 104 -7.05 -14.37 1.46
C LEU A 104 -5.99 -14.93 2.42
N ALA A 105 -5.85 -14.32 3.60
CA ALA A 105 -4.84 -14.72 4.58
C ALA A 105 -5.35 -15.74 5.61
N GLY A 106 -6.66 -15.91 5.76
CA GLY A 106 -7.26 -16.71 6.84
C GLY A 106 -7.02 -16.12 8.25
N ARG A 107 -6.62 -14.85 8.33
CA ARG A 107 -6.28 -14.14 9.57
C ARG A 107 -7.51 -13.38 10.11
N ILE A 108 -8.56 -14.11 10.51
CA ILE A 108 -9.84 -13.53 10.95
C ILE A 108 -9.66 -12.57 12.13
N ASN A 109 -8.86 -12.94 13.12
CA ASN A 109 -8.59 -12.07 14.28
C ASN A 109 -7.99 -10.73 13.85
N ARG A 110 -7.13 -10.73 12.83
CA ARG A 110 -6.54 -9.50 12.31
C ARG A 110 -7.59 -8.63 11.63
N ALA A 111 -8.53 -9.21 10.88
CA ALA A 111 -9.65 -8.46 10.31
C ALA A 111 -10.53 -7.82 11.39
N ILE A 112 -10.76 -8.53 12.51
CA ILE A 112 -11.51 -8.00 13.67
C ILE A 112 -10.74 -6.85 14.34
N GLU A 113 -9.43 -6.97 14.52
CA GLU A 113 -8.59 -5.89 15.05
C GLU A 113 -8.66 -4.63 14.16
N ILE A 114 -8.63 -4.80 12.83
CA ILE A 114 -8.81 -3.68 11.90
C ILE A 114 -10.18 -3.01 12.10
N LEU A 115 -11.26 -3.79 12.20
CA LEU A 115 -12.62 -3.28 12.43
C LEU A 115 -12.68 -2.37 13.68
N PHE A 116 -12.17 -2.87 14.81
CA PHE A 116 -12.17 -2.12 16.07
C PHE A 116 -11.15 -0.98 16.11
N GLY A 117 -10.13 -1.01 15.25
CA GLY A 117 -9.13 0.05 15.11
C GLY A 117 -9.52 1.18 14.15
N MET A 118 -10.58 1.05 13.35
CA MET A 118 -11.04 2.11 12.44
C MET A 118 -11.21 3.50 13.11
N PRO A 119 -11.74 3.61 14.35
CA PRO A 119 -11.89 4.90 15.03
C PRO A 119 -10.57 5.66 15.24
N ASP A 120 -9.44 4.97 15.35
CA ASP A 120 -8.11 5.60 15.47
C ASP A 120 -7.70 6.39 14.21
N PHE A 121 -8.38 6.12 13.10
CA PHE A 121 -8.25 6.82 11.82
C PHE A 121 -9.40 7.79 11.56
N GLY A 122 -10.30 8.01 12.53
CA GLY A 122 -11.49 8.86 12.38
C GLY A 122 -12.54 8.26 11.43
N CYS A 123 -12.49 6.96 11.18
CA CYS A 123 -13.46 6.22 10.38
C CYS A 123 -14.27 5.31 11.30
N TRP A 124 -15.59 5.24 11.11
CA TRP A 124 -16.46 4.36 11.88
C TRP A 124 -16.99 3.26 10.97
N PRO A 125 -17.00 1.99 11.42
CA PRO A 125 -17.60 0.93 10.64
C PRO A 125 -19.12 1.15 10.54
N SER A 126 -19.67 1.02 9.34
CA SER A 126 -21.10 0.97 9.14
C SER A 126 -21.56 -0.45 8.82
N ALA A 127 -22.84 -0.74 9.04
CA ALA A 127 -23.43 -2.06 8.83
C ALA A 127 -23.75 -2.36 7.35
N LYS A 128 -22.99 -1.79 6.41
CA LYS A 128 -23.22 -1.93 4.95
C LYS A 128 -23.39 -3.39 4.50
#